data_AF-A0A1I8G4H7-F1
#
_entry.id   AF-A0A1I8G4H7-F1
#
_cell.length_a   1.000
_cell.length_b   1.000
_cell.length_c   1.000
_cell.angle_alpha   90.00
_cell.angle_beta   90.00
_cell.angle_gamma   90.00
#
_symmetry.space_group_name_H-M   'P 1'
#
loop_
_entity.id
_entity.type
_entity.pdbx_description
1 polymer ?
#
loop_
_entity_poly.entity_id
_entity_poly.type
_entity_poly.pdbx_seq_one_letter_code
_entity_poly.pdbx_strand_id
1 'polypeptide(L)'
;KGFNDASRLLQNLTAAVGRPMRLGSASVLVSARLGRELRTAGLRVGDARWQRRNRADFVVTHEVDADTEGSVAMETGCGKPGKKVVMQDASFMNDSNSIVHRKVALFFSQYRWGLLSEQPVGSPIETGPDGELRVSACSAELRVRLAAADGSSTCEFDVNSRRTSRGCAPKLSESQPDGPLASFMFAPFHRAVNRFCDARSKEPQLQHNGMVDSLMNRQCDGLSAAEVLRNHRDFWGTPDGTRPAPGDISFDVVAEKSNRRVVVVMDTSGSMSRGNRLTMMKSAVSQFLMEILEDGSECALISFTNGHQLLSGFTKIRSREDRENLSRLVEALNASGSTCIAGAVRAAAS
;
A
#
# COMPACT_ATOMS: atom_id res chain seq x y z
N LYS A 1 -14.13 -3.27 -11.98
CA LYS A 1 -14.95 -3.98 -10.96
C LYS A 1 -14.27 -3.99 -9.59
N GLY A 2 -12.97 -4.33 -9.50
CA GLY A 2 -12.21 -4.43 -8.25
C GLY A 2 -12.33 -3.26 -7.25
N PHE A 3 -12.21 -2.00 -7.67
CA PHE A 3 -12.36 -0.85 -6.75
C PHE A 3 -13.78 -0.67 -6.20
N ASN A 4 -14.81 -0.90 -7.01
CA ASN A 4 -16.20 -0.88 -6.55
C ASN A 4 -16.47 -2.03 -5.57
N ASP A 5 -15.91 -3.21 -5.85
CA ASP A 5 -15.99 -4.37 -4.95
C ASP A 5 -15.24 -4.09 -3.63
N ALA A 6 -14.11 -3.38 -3.68
CA ALA A 6 -13.36 -2.98 -2.50
C ALA A 6 -14.15 -1.99 -1.63
N SER A 7 -14.80 -1.01 -2.26
CA SER A 7 -15.69 -0.07 -1.58
C SER A 7 -16.83 -0.79 -0.85
N ARG A 8 -17.50 -1.73 -1.51
CA ARG A 8 -18.54 -2.57 -0.88
C ARG A 8 -18.01 -3.43 0.25
N LEU A 9 -16.82 -4.01 0.09
CA LEU A 9 -16.18 -4.80 1.15
C LEU A 9 -15.85 -3.93 2.36
N LEU A 10 -15.31 -2.73 2.17
CA LEU A 10 -14.99 -1.79 3.25
C LEU A 10 -16.24 -1.33 4.00
N GLN A 11 -17.36 -1.13 3.30
CA GLN A 11 -18.65 -0.88 3.95
C GLN A 11 -19.08 -2.06 4.81
N ASN A 12 -18.97 -3.28 4.28
CA ASN A 12 -19.34 -4.49 5.00
C ASN A 12 -18.46 -4.71 6.25
N LEU A 13 -17.15 -4.45 6.14
CA LEU A 13 -16.18 -4.53 7.23
C LEU A 13 -16.49 -3.54 8.36
N THR A 14 -16.93 -2.33 8.00
CA THR A 14 -17.17 -1.24 8.96
C THR A 14 -18.57 -1.22 9.54
N ALA A 15 -19.54 -1.92 8.93
CA ALA A 15 -20.95 -1.90 9.32
C ALA A 15 -21.20 -2.25 10.80
N ALA A 16 -20.46 -3.23 11.35
CA ALA A 16 -20.59 -3.65 12.74
C ALA A 16 -19.93 -2.67 13.74
N VAL A 17 -18.94 -1.89 13.27
CA VAL A 17 -18.17 -0.95 14.08
C VAL A 17 -18.97 0.32 14.36
N GLY A 18 -19.79 0.72 13.39
CA GLY A 18 -20.60 1.93 13.40
C GLY A 18 -20.88 2.38 11.96
N ARG A 19 -21.67 3.44 11.79
CA ARG A 19 -21.84 4.03 10.44
C ARG A 19 -20.67 4.99 10.18
N PRO A 20 -19.79 4.72 9.21
CA PRO A 20 -18.77 5.68 8.81
C PRO A 20 -19.47 6.91 8.20
N MET A 21 -19.09 8.10 8.63
CA MET A 21 -19.83 9.32 8.29
C MET A 21 -19.39 9.90 6.96
N ARG A 22 -18.08 9.86 6.65
CA ARG A 22 -17.53 10.15 5.32
C ARG A 22 -16.21 9.42 5.17
N LEU A 23 -16.16 8.42 4.29
CA LEU A 23 -14.89 7.78 3.96
C LEU A 23 -14.08 8.59 2.92
N GLY A 24 -14.74 9.51 2.22
CA GLY A 24 -14.12 10.40 1.24
C GLY A 24 -13.83 9.70 -0.09
N SER A 25 -13.06 10.39 -0.95
CA SER A 25 -12.51 9.85 -2.19
C SER A 25 -11.03 9.51 -1.99
N ALA A 26 -10.59 8.36 -2.49
CA ALA A 26 -9.17 8.02 -2.60
C ALA A 26 -8.73 8.14 -4.06
N SER A 27 -7.67 8.90 -4.29
CA SER A 27 -7.06 9.03 -5.61
C SER A 27 -6.20 7.81 -5.94
N VAL A 28 -6.46 7.18 -7.08
CA VAL A 28 -5.69 6.04 -7.58
C VAL A 28 -4.97 6.45 -8.84
N LEU A 29 -3.66 6.66 -8.73
CA LEU A 29 -2.81 6.93 -9.87
C LEU A 29 -2.31 5.61 -10.47
N VAL A 30 -2.66 5.35 -11.72
CA VAL A 30 -2.17 4.20 -12.48
C VAL A 30 -1.16 4.64 -13.53
N SER A 31 -0.21 3.77 -13.88
CA SER A 31 0.68 4.00 -15.02
C SER A 31 -0.12 4.30 -16.29
N ALA A 32 0.46 5.08 -17.20
CA ALA A 32 -0.24 5.44 -18.43
C ALA A 32 -0.61 4.22 -19.30
N ARG A 33 0.19 3.14 -19.19
CA ARG A 33 -0.08 1.86 -19.83
C ARG A 33 -1.33 1.21 -19.22
N LEU A 34 -1.32 0.97 -17.91
CA LEU A 34 -2.46 0.36 -17.21
C LEU A 34 -3.74 1.19 -17.40
N GLY A 35 -3.63 2.51 -17.39
CA GLY A 35 -4.74 3.42 -17.67
C GLY A 35 -5.39 3.19 -19.03
N ARG A 36 -4.61 2.92 -20.09
CA ARG A 36 -5.17 2.56 -21.41
C ARG A 36 -5.89 1.21 -21.37
N GLU A 37 -5.28 0.22 -20.74
CA GLU A 37 -5.84 -1.14 -20.63
C GLU A 37 -7.15 -1.14 -19.84
N LEU A 38 -7.21 -0.41 -18.72
CA LEU A 38 -8.43 -0.25 -17.92
C LEU A 38 -9.54 0.50 -18.67
N ARG A 39 -9.21 1.49 -19.49
CA ARG A 39 -10.20 2.18 -20.35
C ARG A 39 -10.76 1.23 -21.40
N THR A 40 -9.93 0.42 -22.04
CA THR A 40 -10.37 -0.63 -22.98
C THR A 40 -11.28 -1.65 -22.30
N ALA A 41 -11.02 -1.96 -21.02
CA ALA A 41 -11.87 -2.82 -20.20
C ALA A 41 -13.16 -2.12 -19.69
N GLY A 42 -13.46 -0.89 -20.12
CA GLY A 42 -14.69 -0.16 -19.80
C GLY A 42 -14.70 0.57 -18.46
N LEU A 43 -13.55 0.68 -17.78
CA LEU A 43 -13.44 1.46 -16.54
C LEU A 43 -13.31 2.95 -16.87
N ARG A 44 -14.01 3.81 -16.12
CA ARG A 44 -13.81 5.26 -16.20
C ARG A 44 -12.46 5.62 -15.56
N VAL A 45 -11.49 5.97 -16.38
CA VAL A 45 -10.16 6.42 -15.94
C VAL A 45 -9.88 7.81 -16.51
N GLY A 46 -9.81 8.81 -15.64
CA GLY A 46 -9.46 10.19 -16.02
C GLY A 46 -7.96 10.34 -16.34
N ASP A 47 -7.56 11.50 -16.82
CA ASP A 47 -6.13 11.86 -16.89
C ASP A 47 -5.70 12.57 -15.60
N ALA A 48 -4.50 12.23 -15.12
CA ALA A 48 -3.92 12.89 -13.96
C ALA A 48 -3.74 14.40 -14.22
N ARG A 49 -4.26 15.21 -13.29
CA ARG A 49 -4.14 16.68 -13.35
C ARG A 49 -3.12 17.17 -12.33
N TRP A 50 -3.38 16.85 -11.07
CA TRP A 50 -2.51 17.17 -9.93
C TRP A 50 -1.97 15.92 -9.23
N GLN A 51 -2.59 14.76 -9.49
CA GLN A 51 -2.18 13.47 -8.97
C GLN A 51 -0.82 13.10 -9.57
N ARG A 52 0.16 12.90 -8.69
CA ARG A 52 1.52 12.44 -9.01
C ARG A 52 1.89 11.35 -8.02
N ARG A 53 2.94 10.57 -8.28
CA ARG A 53 3.29 9.42 -7.42
C ARG A 53 3.58 9.81 -5.96
N ASN A 54 3.97 11.06 -5.70
CA ASN A 54 4.17 11.59 -4.35
C ASN A 54 2.92 12.23 -3.69
N ARG A 55 1.80 12.35 -4.42
CA ARG A 55 0.57 13.03 -3.96
C ARG A 55 -0.69 12.17 -4.06
N ALA A 56 -0.66 11.09 -4.83
CA ALA A 56 -1.77 10.16 -4.92
C ALA A 56 -1.83 9.26 -3.68
N ASP A 57 -3.04 8.88 -3.28
CA ASP A 57 -3.26 8.01 -2.13
C ASP A 57 -2.85 6.57 -2.47
N PHE A 58 -3.17 6.12 -3.69
CA PHE A 58 -2.75 4.84 -4.24
C PHE A 58 -1.92 5.07 -5.50
N VAL A 59 -0.79 4.39 -5.61
CA VAL A 59 0.05 4.36 -6.81
C VAL A 59 0.14 2.92 -7.29
N VAL A 60 -0.34 2.67 -8.51
CA VAL A 60 -0.27 1.36 -9.17
C VAL A 60 0.77 1.43 -10.29
N THR A 61 1.86 0.68 -10.12
CA THR A 61 3.05 0.77 -10.98
C THR A 61 3.68 -0.61 -11.18
N HIS A 62 4.40 -0.81 -12.27
CA HIS A 62 5.21 -2.01 -12.53
C HIS A 62 6.56 -1.98 -11.79
N GLU A 63 6.90 -0.87 -11.13
CA GLU A 63 8.19 -0.67 -10.44
C GLU A 63 8.26 -1.30 -9.04
N VAL A 64 7.17 -1.94 -8.62
CA VAL A 64 7.00 -2.50 -7.28
C VAL A 64 6.77 -3.99 -7.42
N ASP A 65 7.54 -4.76 -6.67
CA ASP A 65 7.40 -6.20 -6.60
C ASP A 65 6.20 -6.58 -5.73
N ALA A 66 5.58 -7.72 -6.03
CA ALA A 66 4.43 -8.24 -5.29
C ALA A 66 4.65 -8.28 -3.77
N ASP A 67 5.87 -8.64 -3.34
CA ASP A 67 6.25 -8.77 -1.93
C ASP A 67 6.44 -7.42 -1.22
N THR A 68 6.48 -6.33 -1.99
CA THR A 68 6.68 -4.96 -1.49
C THR A 68 5.43 -4.08 -1.64
N GLU A 69 4.33 -4.64 -2.12
CA GLU A 69 3.05 -3.95 -2.14
C GLU A 69 2.55 -3.65 -0.72
N GLY A 70 1.91 -2.51 -0.54
CA GLY A 70 1.24 -2.19 0.71
C GLY A 70 1.16 -0.71 1.04
N SER A 71 0.66 -0.44 2.23
CA SER A 71 0.67 0.90 2.82
C SER A 71 2.08 1.28 3.27
N VAL A 72 2.58 2.40 2.77
CA VAL A 72 3.83 2.99 3.22
C VAL A 72 3.54 3.89 4.42
N ALA A 73 3.97 3.47 5.61
CA ALA A 73 3.78 4.25 6.83
C ALA A 73 4.59 5.56 6.81
N MET A 74 4.00 6.66 7.27
CA MET A 74 4.71 7.93 7.48
C MET A 74 5.23 8.04 8.91
N GLU A 75 4.50 7.46 9.85
CA GLU A 75 4.78 7.37 11.28
C GLU A 75 4.35 5.98 11.73
N THR A 76 5.14 5.33 12.58
CA THR A 76 4.78 4.05 13.18
C THR A 76 3.90 4.28 14.40
N GLY A 77 2.78 3.57 14.50
CA GLY A 77 1.95 3.59 15.70
C GLY A 77 0.49 3.26 15.41
N CYS A 78 -0.24 2.93 16.48
CA CYS A 78 -1.66 2.61 16.37
C CYS A 78 -2.49 3.77 15.82
N GLY A 79 -3.35 3.49 14.85
CA GLY A 79 -4.30 4.48 14.33
C GLY A 79 -3.64 5.58 13.49
N LYS A 80 -2.34 5.46 13.18
CA LYS A 80 -1.59 6.45 12.40
C LYS A 80 -1.75 6.18 10.91
N PRO A 81 -2.27 7.14 10.11
CA PRO A 81 -2.47 6.92 8.69
C PRO A 81 -1.14 6.74 7.95
N GLY A 82 -1.19 5.95 6.88
CA GLY A 82 -0.11 5.79 5.93
C GLY A 82 0.10 7.04 5.07
N LYS A 83 1.28 7.15 4.47
CA LYS A 83 1.63 8.20 3.52
C LYS A 83 0.97 7.99 2.16
N LYS A 84 1.04 6.76 1.65
CA LYS A 84 0.46 6.30 0.39
C LYS A 84 0.39 4.78 0.39
N VAL A 85 -0.40 4.21 -0.51
CA VAL A 85 -0.39 2.80 -0.85
C VAL A 85 0.33 2.63 -2.19
N VAL A 86 1.20 1.62 -2.26
CA VAL A 86 1.86 1.26 -3.51
C VAL A 86 1.48 -0.18 -3.87
N MET A 87 1.08 -0.38 -5.13
CA MET A 87 0.64 -1.67 -5.65
C MET A 87 1.29 -1.95 -7.00
N GLN A 88 1.51 -3.22 -7.29
CA GLN A 88 1.94 -3.72 -8.57
C GLN A 88 0.79 -3.66 -9.58
N ASP A 89 1.08 -3.24 -10.81
CA ASP A 89 0.09 -3.26 -11.89
C ASP A 89 -0.37 -4.67 -12.27
N ALA A 90 0.52 -5.66 -12.23
CA ALA A 90 0.22 -7.08 -12.45
C ALA A 90 -0.87 -7.62 -11.51
N SER A 91 -0.96 -7.12 -10.28
CA SER A 91 -2.06 -7.44 -9.35
C SER A 91 -3.43 -7.06 -9.91
N PHE A 92 -3.53 -6.15 -10.87
CA PHE A 92 -4.80 -5.78 -11.51
C PHE A 92 -5.04 -6.50 -12.85
N MET A 93 -4.04 -7.22 -13.37
CA MET A 93 -4.07 -7.83 -14.70
C MET A 93 -4.16 -9.36 -14.65
N ASN A 94 -3.43 -9.98 -13.71
CA ASN A 94 -3.30 -11.43 -13.60
C ASN A 94 -4.23 -12.04 -12.53
N ASP A 95 -4.58 -11.27 -11.51
CA ASP A 95 -5.44 -11.77 -10.44
C ASP A 95 -6.89 -11.79 -10.92
N SER A 96 -7.55 -12.94 -10.71
CA SER A 96 -9.00 -12.97 -10.77
C SER A 96 -9.56 -11.86 -9.86
N ASN A 97 -10.55 -11.09 -10.35
CA ASN A 97 -11.17 -9.96 -9.63
C ASN A 97 -11.53 -10.26 -8.16
N SER A 98 -11.64 -11.54 -7.77
CA SER A 98 -11.95 -12.03 -6.43
C SER A 98 -10.88 -11.73 -5.37
N ILE A 99 -9.63 -11.40 -5.72
CA ILE A 99 -8.55 -11.14 -4.74
C ILE A 99 -8.22 -9.65 -4.65
N VAL A 100 -8.16 -8.95 -5.79
CA VAL A 100 -7.73 -7.55 -5.88
C VAL A 100 -8.53 -6.63 -4.95
N HIS A 101 -9.84 -6.79 -4.89
CA HIS A 101 -10.70 -5.95 -4.06
C HIS A 101 -10.43 -6.13 -2.55
N ARG A 102 -10.07 -7.35 -2.12
CA ARG A 102 -9.65 -7.64 -0.74
C ARG A 102 -8.28 -7.03 -0.44
N LYS A 103 -7.35 -7.09 -1.39
CA LYS A 103 -6.03 -6.44 -1.29
C LYS A 103 -6.16 -4.92 -1.15
N VAL A 104 -6.98 -4.29 -2.00
CA VAL A 104 -7.30 -2.85 -1.91
C VAL A 104 -7.93 -2.51 -0.56
N ALA A 105 -8.89 -3.31 -0.09
CA ALA A 105 -9.53 -3.07 1.22
C ALA A 105 -8.56 -3.20 2.39
N LEU A 106 -7.66 -4.20 2.36
CA LEU A 106 -6.59 -4.36 3.36
C LEU A 106 -5.70 -3.12 3.40
N PHE A 107 -5.13 -2.74 2.25
CA PHE A 107 -4.21 -1.61 2.18
C PHE A 107 -4.89 -0.29 2.49
N PHE A 108 -6.15 -0.10 2.07
CA PHE A 108 -6.95 1.06 2.48
C PHE A 108 -7.11 1.13 4.00
N SER A 109 -7.39 0.00 4.65
CA SER A 109 -7.60 -0.04 6.10
C SER A 109 -6.32 0.32 6.86
N GLN A 110 -5.16 -0.14 6.38
CA GLN A 110 -3.85 0.24 6.90
C GLN A 110 -3.51 1.70 6.62
N TYR A 111 -3.79 2.18 5.41
CA TYR A 111 -3.48 3.55 4.99
C TYR A 111 -4.37 4.59 5.65
N ARG A 112 -5.69 4.42 5.64
CA ARG A 112 -6.65 5.44 6.07
C ARG A 112 -6.79 5.48 7.58
N TRP A 113 -6.88 4.31 8.22
CA TRP A 113 -7.17 4.19 9.65
C TRP A 113 -5.97 3.78 10.47
N GLY A 114 -4.81 3.49 9.85
CA GLY A 114 -3.63 3.05 10.59
C GLY A 114 -3.80 1.72 11.28
N LEU A 115 -4.64 0.83 10.73
CA LEU A 115 -4.74 -0.53 11.24
C LEU A 115 -3.46 -1.30 10.94
N LEU A 116 -3.04 -2.12 11.90
CA LEU A 116 -1.81 -2.91 11.81
C LEU A 116 -2.13 -4.38 11.55
N SER A 117 -1.11 -5.16 11.21
CA SER A 117 -1.27 -6.59 10.98
C SER A 117 -1.69 -7.29 12.28
N GLU A 118 -2.74 -8.12 12.17
CA GLU A 118 -3.15 -9.06 13.22
C GLU A 118 -2.44 -10.41 13.07
N GLN A 119 -1.49 -10.52 12.13
CA GLN A 119 -0.67 -11.72 11.99
C GLN A 119 0.14 -11.95 13.27
N PRO A 120 0.15 -13.18 13.80
CA PRO A 120 0.95 -13.53 14.95
C PRO A 120 2.44 -13.39 14.61
N VAL A 121 3.20 -12.80 15.53
CA VAL A 121 4.66 -12.66 15.43
C VAL A 121 5.35 -13.99 15.74
N GLY A 122 4.73 -14.81 16.58
CA GLY A 122 5.21 -16.13 16.99
C GLY A 122 4.62 -17.27 16.16
N SER A 123 4.34 -18.40 16.83
CA SER A 123 3.69 -19.54 16.19
C SER A 123 2.31 -19.15 15.67
N PRO A 124 1.99 -19.41 14.39
CA PRO A 124 0.65 -19.15 13.86
C PRO A 124 -0.40 -20.12 14.37
N ILE A 125 0.02 -21.20 15.06
CA ILE A 125 -0.85 -22.23 15.61
C ILE A 125 -0.73 -22.25 17.13
N GLU A 126 -1.89 -22.32 17.79
CA GLU A 126 -2.04 -22.57 19.21
C GLU A 126 -2.89 -23.82 19.43
N THR A 127 -2.66 -24.52 20.54
CA THR A 127 -3.49 -25.65 20.94
C THR A 127 -4.53 -25.16 21.95
N GLY A 128 -5.81 -25.37 21.64
CA GLY A 128 -6.91 -25.09 22.54
C GLY A 128 -6.93 -25.98 23.78
N PRO A 129 -7.72 -25.63 24.81
CA PRO A 129 -7.88 -26.46 26.02
C PRO A 129 -8.42 -27.87 25.76
N ASP A 130 -9.12 -28.03 24.64
CA ASP A 130 -9.71 -29.26 24.10
C ASP A 130 -8.76 -30.06 23.19
N GLY A 131 -7.52 -29.59 22.99
CA GLY A 131 -6.56 -30.22 22.10
C GLY A 131 -6.75 -29.86 20.62
N GLU A 132 -7.72 -29.04 20.26
CA GLU A 132 -7.91 -28.56 18.89
C GLU A 132 -6.81 -27.58 18.47
N LEU A 133 -6.37 -27.66 17.22
CA LEU A 133 -5.47 -26.66 16.63
C LEU A 133 -6.24 -25.42 16.20
N ARG A 134 -5.85 -24.28 16.75
CA ARG A 134 -6.42 -22.96 16.44
C ARG A 134 -5.35 -22.07 15.85
N VAL A 135 -5.78 -21.06 15.08
CA VAL A 135 -4.84 -19.99 14.71
C VAL A 135 -4.63 -19.10 15.93
N SER A 136 -3.38 -18.70 16.18
CA SER A 136 -3.09 -17.51 17.00
C SER A 136 -3.52 -16.27 16.23
N ALA A 137 -4.82 -15.98 16.23
CA ALA A 137 -5.43 -14.91 15.46
C ALA A 137 -6.37 -14.07 16.31
N CYS A 138 -6.72 -12.92 15.75
CA CYS A 138 -7.64 -11.99 16.36
C CYS A 138 -8.99 -12.63 16.75
N SER A 139 -9.58 -13.47 15.89
CA SER A 139 -10.71 -14.33 16.24
C SER A 139 -10.26 -15.75 16.54
N ALA A 140 -10.66 -16.28 17.69
CA ALA A 140 -10.37 -17.66 18.11
C ALA A 140 -11.11 -18.73 17.29
N GLU A 141 -12.17 -18.35 16.55
CA GLU A 141 -12.94 -19.27 15.71
C GLU A 141 -12.26 -19.58 14.36
N LEU A 142 -11.15 -18.91 14.05
CA LEU A 142 -10.40 -19.17 12.84
C LEU A 142 -9.62 -20.50 12.98
N ARG A 143 -10.12 -21.54 12.30
CA ARG A 143 -9.53 -22.88 12.32
C ARG A 143 -8.47 -23.08 11.24
N VAL A 144 -7.46 -23.90 11.54
CA VAL A 144 -6.51 -24.43 10.55
C VAL A 144 -6.75 -25.89 10.28
N ARG A 145 -6.33 -26.32 9.09
CA ARG A 145 -6.07 -27.72 8.77
C ARG A 145 -4.61 -27.86 8.37
N LEU A 146 -4.01 -29.00 8.67
CA LEU A 146 -2.68 -29.30 8.15
C LEU A 146 -2.81 -29.79 6.72
N ALA A 147 -1.92 -29.33 5.84
CA ALA A 147 -1.88 -29.77 4.46
C ALA A 147 -0.42 -29.98 4.03
N ALA A 148 -0.18 -31.11 3.36
CA ALA A 148 1.09 -31.36 2.71
C ALA A 148 1.22 -30.49 1.45
N ALA A 149 2.46 -30.22 1.03
CA ALA A 149 2.73 -29.47 -0.20
C ALA A 149 2.14 -30.13 -1.45
N ASP A 150 2.00 -31.47 -1.44
CA ASP A 150 1.48 -32.30 -2.54
C ASP A 150 -0.04 -32.61 -2.42
N GLY A 151 -0.69 -32.17 -1.35
CA GLY A 151 -2.11 -32.44 -1.09
C GLY A 151 -2.41 -33.82 -0.50
N SER A 152 -1.39 -34.60 -0.10
CA SER A 152 -1.57 -35.88 0.61
C SER A 152 -2.18 -35.69 2.01
N SER A 153 -2.85 -36.75 2.51
CA SER A 153 -3.83 -36.69 3.59
C SER A 153 -3.32 -37.06 4.99
N THR A 154 -2.01 -37.29 5.20
CA THR A 154 -1.48 -37.64 6.53
C THR A 154 -0.51 -36.59 7.02
N CYS A 155 -1.06 -35.45 7.42
CA CYS A 155 -0.33 -34.46 8.20
C CYS A 155 -0.72 -34.57 9.66
N GLU A 156 0.28 -34.67 10.53
CA GLU A 156 0.10 -34.73 11.97
C GLU A 156 0.75 -33.51 12.63
N PHE A 157 0.21 -33.12 13.79
CA PHE A 157 0.81 -32.12 14.65
C PHE A 157 1.22 -32.79 15.95
N ASP A 158 2.51 -32.70 16.26
CA ASP A 158 3.03 -33.18 17.52
C ASP A 158 2.84 -32.07 18.58
N VAL A 159 1.93 -32.32 19.52
CA VAL A 159 1.52 -31.35 20.57
C VAL A 159 2.67 -31.01 21.52
N ASN A 160 3.61 -31.93 21.74
CA ASN A 160 4.71 -31.77 22.70
C ASN A 160 5.83 -30.88 22.13
N SER A 161 6.21 -31.14 20.89
CA SER A 161 7.25 -30.40 20.17
C SER A 161 6.71 -29.14 19.48
N ARG A 162 5.38 -29.00 19.38
CA ARG A 162 4.67 -27.94 18.64
C ARG A 162 5.11 -27.86 17.17
N ARG A 163 5.34 -29.02 16.55
CA ARG A 163 5.82 -29.12 15.16
C ARG A 163 4.88 -29.95 14.31
N THR A 164 4.72 -29.52 13.07
CA THR A 164 4.03 -30.30 12.03
C THR A 164 4.97 -31.37 11.47
N SER A 165 4.39 -32.45 10.95
CA SER A 165 5.12 -33.43 10.15
C SER A 165 5.91 -32.74 9.02
N ARG A 166 7.06 -33.32 8.63
CA ARG A 166 7.93 -32.75 7.60
C ARG A 166 7.14 -32.60 6.29
N GLY A 167 7.14 -31.39 5.71
CA GLY A 167 6.42 -31.08 4.47
C GLY A 167 4.96 -30.66 4.65
N CYS A 168 4.46 -30.62 5.89
CA CYS A 168 3.12 -30.13 6.22
C CYS A 168 3.17 -28.68 6.73
N ALA A 169 2.24 -27.86 6.24
CA ALA A 169 2.05 -26.48 6.68
C ALA A 169 0.60 -26.27 7.14
N PRO A 170 0.37 -25.44 8.17
CA PRO A 170 -0.97 -24.99 8.52
C PRO A 170 -1.56 -24.17 7.38
N LYS A 171 -2.80 -24.49 7.00
CA LYS A 171 -3.62 -23.68 6.10
C LYS A 171 -4.93 -23.35 6.79
N LEU A 172 -5.47 -22.16 6.53
CA LEU A 172 -6.80 -21.82 7.00
C LEU A 172 -7.81 -22.83 6.46
N SER A 173 -8.67 -23.34 7.35
CA SER A 173 -9.69 -24.28 6.94
C SER A 173 -10.81 -23.54 6.21
N GLU A 174 -11.23 -24.06 5.05
CA GLU A 174 -12.37 -23.54 4.29
C GLU A 174 -13.71 -24.03 4.86
N SER A 175 -13.70 -25.08 5.69
CA SER A 175 -14.87 -25.66 6.35
C SER A 175 -15.29 -24.90 7.63
N GLN A 176 -15.34 -23.56 7.54
CA GLN A 176 -15.80 -22.71 8.64
C GLN A 176 -17.34 -22.70 8.70
N PRO A 177 -17.94 -22.42 9.88
CA PRO A 177 -19.39 -22.26 10.00
C PRO A 177 -19.94 -21.21 9.04
N ASP A 178 -21.18 -21.42 8.57
CA ASP A 178 -21.91 -20.46 7.76
C ASP A 178 -22.13 -19.15 8.54
N GLY A 179 -21.38 -18.10 8.20
CA GLY A 179 -21.50 -16.81 8.88
C GLY A 179 -20.33 -15.87 8.63
N PRO A 180 -20.45 -14.60 9.06
CA PRO A 180 -19.37 -13.63 8.94
C PRO A 180 -18.24 -13.95 9.93
N LEU A 181 -17.01 -14.12 9.44
CA LEU A 181 -15.83 -14.36 10.26
C LEU A 181 -14.97 -13.09 10.36
N ALA A 182 -14.41 -12.83 11.55
CA ALA A 182 -13.46 -11.74 11.75
C ALA A 182 -12.00 -12.13 11.39
N SER A 183 -11.03 -11.33 11.82
CA SER A 183 -9.59 -11.44 11.47
C SER A 183 -9.23 -10.95 10.07
N PHE A 184 -9.93 -9.93 9.54
CA PHE A 184 -9.60 -9.38 8.21
C PHE A 184 -8.17 -8.82 8.11
N MET A 185 -7.59 -8.32 9.20
CA MET A 185 -6.21 -7.81 9.19
C MET A 185 -5.15 -8.92 9.28
N PHE A 186 -5.55 -10.18 9.39
CA PHE A 186 -4.68 -11.36 9.33
C PHE A 186 -4.97 -12.23 8.09
N ALA A 187 -6.25 -12.52 7.82
CA ALA A 187 -6.70 -13.44 6.79
C ALA A 187 -7.61 -12.76 5.73
N PRO A 188 -7.18 -11.64 5.09
CA PRO A 188 -8.03 -10.83 4.21
C PRO A 188 -8.49 -11.59 2.96
N PHE A 189 -7.78 -12.64 2.54
CA PHE A 189 -8.06 -13.43 1.35
C PHE A 189 -8.94 -14.66 1.62
N HIS A 190 -9.23 -14.95 2.89
CA HIS A 190 -10.14 -16.04 3.24
C HIS A 190 -11.59 -15.65 2.92
N ARG A 191 -12.33 -16.50 2.19
CA ARG A 191 -13.66 -16.14 1.65
C ARG A 191 -14.68 -15.81 2.74
N ALA A 192 -14.66 -16.55 3.85
CA ALA A 192 -15.55 -16.33 5.00
C ALA A 192 -15.18 -15.08 5.83
N VAL A 193 -13.95 -14.57 5.69
CA VAL A 193 -13.48 -13.43 6.48
C VAL A 193 -13.95 -12.14 5.82
N ASN A 194 -14.84 -11.42 6.51
CA ASN A 194 -15.45 -10.18 6.03
C ASN A 194 -15.82 -9.20 7.17
N ARG A 195 -15.22 -9.38 8.36
CA ARG A 195 -15.38 -8.51 9.53
C ARG A 195 -14.03 -8.16 10.16
N PHE A 196 -13.98 -7.00 10.81
CA PHE A 196 -12.96 -6.73 11.82
C PHE A 196 -13.36 -7.40 13.14
N CYS A 197 -12.38 -7.76 13.95
CA CYS A 197 -12.68 -8.17 15.31
C CYS A 197 -13.15 -6.97 16.13
N ASP A 198 -13.98 -7.27 17.11
CA ASP A 198 -14.53 -6.29 18.01
C ASP A 198 -14.59 -6.85 19.44
N ALA A 199 -13.92 -6.17 20.38
CA ALA A 199 -13.97 -6.53 21.79
C ALA A 199 -15.37 -6.43 22.43
N ARG A 200 -16.28 -5.63 21.84
CA ARG A 200 -17.68 -5.44 22.27
C ARG A 200 -18.64 -6.44 21.65
N SER A 201 -18.20 -7.23 20.66
CA SER A 201 -19.05 -8.25 20.07
C SER A 201 -19.47 -9.26 21.12
N LYS A 202 -20.65 -9.86 20.97
CA LYS A 202 -21.05 -11.05 21.74
C LYS A 202 -20.98 -12.33 20.92
N GLU A 203 -20.76 -12.19 19.62
CA GLU A 203 -20.58 -13.28 18.68
C GLU A 203 -19.13 -13.79 18.76
N PRO A 204 -18.90 -15.07 19.13
CA PRO A 204 -17.55 -15.62 19.29
C PRO A 204 -16.67 -15.45 18.04
N GLN A 205 -17.25 -15.61 16.84
CA GLN A 205 -16.56 -15.47 15.57
C GLN A 205 -16.12 -14.04 15.24
N LEU A 206 -16.61 -13.04 15.98
CA LEU A 206 -16.24 -11.63 15.84
C LEU A 206 -15.51 -11.08 17.06
N GLN A 207 -15.43 -11.84 18.15
CA GLN A 207 -14.79 -11.43 19.39
C GLN A 207 -13.29 -11.22 19.19
N HIS A 208 -12.78 -10.11 19.72
CA HIS A 208 -11.35 -9.80 19.71
C HIS A 208 -10.58 -10.59 20.77
N ASN A 209 -9.45 -11.18 20.37
CA ASN A 209 -8.45 -11.78 21.23
C ASN A 209 -7.25 -10.83 21.43
N GLY A 210 -7.32 -10.01 22.48
CA GLY A 210 -6.26 -9.06 22.84
C GLY A 210 -4.97 -9.69 23.38
N MET A 211 -4.97 -11.01 23.65
CA MET A 211 -3.81 -11.72 24.21
C MET A 211 -2.86 -12.25 23.14
N VAL A 212 -3.28 -12.26 21.87
CA VAL A 212 -2.44 -12.73 20.76
C VAL A 212 -1.28 -11.77 20.54
N ASP A 213 -0.09 -12.33 20.41
CA ASP A 213 1.11 -11.57 20.14
C ASP A 213 1.17 -11.11 18.66
N SER A 214 0.50 -9.99 18.36
CA SER A 214 0.41 -9.38 17.03
C SER A 214 0.91 -7.93 17.04
N LEU A 215 1.25 -7.38 15.87
CA LEU A 215 1.64 -5.97 15.75
C LEU A 215 0.51 -5.04 16.20
N MET A 216 -0.74 -5.38 15.86
CA MET A 216 -1.92 -4.66 16.30
C MET A 216 -1.99 -4.61 17.83
N ASN A 217 -1.98 -5.75 18.53
CA ASN A 217 -2.08 -5.78 19.99
C ASN A 217 -0.89 -5.08 20.68
N ARG A 218 0.34 -5.24 20.16
CA ARG A 218 1.54 -4.61 20.74
C ARG A 218 1.53 -3.08 20.64
N GLN A 219 1.09 -2.54 19.51
CA GLN A 219 1.18 -1.10 19.25
C GLN A 219 -0.10 -0.35 19.61
N CYS A 220 -1.23 -1.06 19.68
CA CYS A 220 -2.54 -0.51 20.03
C CYS A 220 -3.00 -0.86 21.45
N ASP A 221 -2.09 -1.24 22.36
CA ASP A 221 -2.44 -1.59 23.75
C ASP A 221 -3.55 -2.65 23.86
N GLY A 222 -3.52 -3.65 22.97
CA GLY A 222 -4.51 -4.74 22.92
C GLY A 222 -5.86 -4.37 22.30
N LEU A 223 -6.04 -3.15 21.77
CA LEU A 223 -7.28 -2.75 21.12
C LEU A 223 -7.55 -3.52 19.82
N SER A 224 -8.82 -3.83 19.60
CA SER A 224 -9.31 -4.42 18.35
C SER A 224 -9.30 -3.42 17.19
N ALA A 225 -9.27 -3.93 15.95
CA ALA A 225 -9.47 -3.10 14.76
C ALA A 225 -10.75 -2.26 14.83
N ALA A 226 -11.86 -2.82 15.31
CA ALA A 226 -13.10 -2.08 15.49
C ALA A 226 -12.99 -0.94 16.53
N GLU A 227 -12.22 -1.13 17.60
CA GLU A 227 -11.98 -0.08 18.60
C GLU A 227 -11.15 1.07 18.06
N VAL A 228 -10.09 0.77 17.32
CA VAL A 228 -9.28 1.79 16.66
C VAL A 228 -10.14 2.60 15.69
N LEU A 229 -11.00 1.94 14.91
CA LEU A 229 -11.94 2.62 14.02
C LEU A 229 -12.96 3.48 14.78
N ARG A 230 -13.55 3.00 15.88
CA ARG A 230 -14.50 3.79 16.69
C ARG A 230 -13.88 5.06 17.25
N ASN A 231 -12.58 5.05 17.51
CA ASN A 231 -11.80 6.21 17.94
C ASN A 231 -11.29 7.08 16.78
N HIS A 232 -11.51 6.66 15.53
CA HIS A 232 -11.08 7.40 14.35
C HIS A 232 -12.12 8.45 13.94
N ARG A 233 -11.64 9.61 13.46
CA ARG A 233 -12.47 10.75 13.03
C ARG A 233 -13.53 10.42 11.99
N ASP A 234 -13.31 9.39 11.16
CA ASP A 234 -14.28 8.94 10.14
C ASP A 234 -15.55 8.33 10.76
N PHE A 235 -15.51 7.99 12.06
CA PHE A 235 -16.59 7.38 12.84
C PHE A 235 -17.16 8.30 13.93
N TRP A 236 -16.61 9.50 14.09
CA TRP A 236 -17.12 10.51 15.04
C TRP A 236 -18.25 11.33 14.44
N GLY A 237 -19.26 11.62 15.26
CA GLY A 237 -20.41 12.50 14.93
C GLY A 237 -19.95 13.85 14.40
N THR A 238 -20.74 14.47 13.50
CA THR A 238 -20.67 15.92 13.39
C THR A 238 -21.20 16.55 14.69
N PRO A 239 -20.66 17.68 15.16
CA PRO A 239 -21.14 18.37 16.37
C PRO A 239 -22.65 18.60 16.40
N ASP A 240 -23.26 18.81 15.23
CA ASP A 240 -24.68 19.12 15.08
C ASP A 240 -25.61 17.89 15.12
N GLY A 241 -25.07 16.70 15.43
CA GLY A 241 -25.85 15.45 15.50
C GLY A 241 -26.40 14.94 14.16
N THR A 242 -26.21 15.69 13.07
CA THR A 242 -26.58 15.27 11.70
C THR A 242 -25.68 14.13 11.24
N ARG A 243 -26.21 12.91 11.25
CA ARG A 243 -25.51 11.74 10.73
C ARG A 243 -25.51 11.78 9.19
N PRO A 244 -24.37 11.96 8.50
CA PRO A 244 -24.37 11.89 7.04
C PRO A 244 -24.82 10.50 6.58
N ALA A 245 -25.41 10.42 5.38
CA ALA A 245 -25.69 9.14 4.75
C ALA A 245 -24.38 8.31 4.64
N PRO A 246 -24.43 6.97 4.78
CA PRO A 246 -23.25 6.13 4.58
C PRO A 246 -22.57 6.50 3.27
N GLY A 247 -21.36 7.04 3.34
CA GLY A 247 -20.62 7.41 2.14
C GLY A 247 -19.93 6.19 1.57
N ASP A 248 -20.22 5.84 0.32
CA ASP A 248 -19.37 4.96 -0.47
C ASP A 248 -17.94 5.52 -0.52
N ILE A 249 -16.93 4.65 -0.46
CA ILE A 249 -15.58 5.07 -0.83
C ILE A 249 -15.55 5.21 -2.35
N SER A 250 -15.29 6.42 -2.85
CA SER A 250 -15.00 6.63 -4.26
C SER A 250 -13.51 6.41 -4.49
N PHE A 251 -13.17 5.52 -5.42
CA PHE A 251 -11.80 5.41 -5.91
C PHE A 251 -11.71 6.14 -7.24
N ASP A 252 -11.07 7.30 -7.22
CA ASP A 252 -10.92 8.16 -8.38
C ASP A 252 -9.67 7.72 -9.16
N VAL A 253 -9.89 6.80 -10.11
CA VAL A 253 -8.82 6.23 -10.93
C VAL A 253 -8.42 7.21 -12.03
N VAL A 254 -7.16 7.62 -12.02
CA VAL A 254 -6.55 8.52 -13.00
C VAL A 254 -5.26 7.93 -13.55
N ALA A 255 -5.00 8.13 -14.84
CA ALA A 255 -3.79 7.66 -15.49
C ALA A 255 -2.72 8.75 -15.57
N GLU A 256 -1.46 8.37 -15.38
CA GLU A 256 -0.31 9.21 -15.67
C GLU A 256 -0.31 9.69 -17.13
N LYS A 257 0.26 10.88 -17.37
CA LYS A 257 0.43 11.41 -18.72
C LYS A 257 1.69 10.81 -19.36
N SER A 258 1.54 10.08 -20.47
CA SER A 258 2.65 9.31 -21.06
C SER A 258 3.65 10.10 -21.92
N ASN A 259 3.47 11.40 -22.14
CA ASN A 259 4.14 12.12 -23.25
C ASN A 259 4.76 13.46 -22.83
N ARG A 260 5.27 13.58 -21.60
CA ARG A 260 5.94 14.80 -21.13
C ARG A 260 7.44 14.75 -21.44
N ARG A 261 7.99 15.80 -22.05
CA ARG A 261 9.44 16.04 -22.11
C ARG A 261 9.88 16.95 -20.97
N VAL A 262 10.98 16.62 -20.32
CA VAL A 262 11.52 17.34 -19.18
C VAL A 262 13.03 17.50 -19.35
N VAL A 263 13.51 18.71 -19.09
CA VAL A 263 14.95 18.95 -18.93
C VAL A 263 15.18 19.44 -17.51
N VAL A 264 16.03 18.73 -16.76
CA VAL A 264 16.44 19.13 -15.42
C VAL A 264 17.79 19.84 -15.53
N VAL A 265 17.81 21.13 -15.20
CA VAL A 265 19.02 21.97 -15.25
C VAL A 265 19.50 22.22 -13.83
N MET A 266 20.74 21.83 -13.53
CA MET A 266 21.30 21.79 -12.17
C MET A 266 22.51 22.69 -12.03
N ASP A 267 22.47 23.63 -11.08
CA ASP A 267 23.62 24.46 -10.72
C ASP A 267 24.63 23.60 -9.94
N THR A 268 25.85 23.51 -10.45
CA THR A 268 26.98 22.84 -9.80
C THR A 268 28.16 23.78 -9.59
N SER A 269 27.90 25.09 -9.52
CA SER A 269 28.91 26.11 -9.25
C SER A 269 29.59 25.91 -7.90
N GLY A 270 30.76 26.53 -7.69
CA GLY A 270 31.50 26.44 -6.44
C GLY A 270 30.69 26.89 -5.22
N SER A 271 29.68 27.74 -5.42
CA SER A 271 28.76 28.18 -4.36
C SER A 271 27.91 27.04 -3.77
N MET A 272 27.69 25.97 -4.55
CA MET A 272 26.92 24.78 -4.15
C MET A 272 27.68 23.84 -3.21
N SER A 273 29.00 24.01 -3.09
CA SER A 273 29.83 23.27 -2.12
C SER A 273 29.58 23.69 -0.67
N ARG A 274 28.93 24.84 -0.45
CA ARG A 274 28.69 25.40 0.88
C ARG A 274 27.35 24.94 1.45
N GLY A 275 27.31 24.70 2.76
CA GLY A 275 26.06 24.52 3.52
C GLY A 275 25.16 23.40 3.01
N ASN A 276 25.74 22.27 2.57
CA ASN A 276 25.01 21.10 2.06
C ASN A 276 24.11 21.35 0.84
N ARG A 277 24.24 22.49 0.15
CA ARG A 277 23.37 22.88 -0.98
C ARG A 277 23.39 21.85 -2.11
N LEU A 278 24.58 21.39 -2.51
CA LEU A 278 24.72 20.35 -3.53
C LEU A 278 24.02 19.06 -3.10
N THR A 279 24.21 18.62 -1.86
CA THR A 279 23.56 17.43 -1.31
C THR A 279 22.04 17.56 -1.32
N MET A 280 21.50 18.70 -0.89
CA MET A 280 20.05 18.96 -0.92
C MET A 280 19.50 18.97 -2.35
N MET A 281 20.21 19.57 -3.30
CA MET A 281 19.83 19.53 -4.71
C MET A 281 19.83 18.11 -5.25
N LYS A 282 20.88 17.31 -4.98
CA LYS A 282 20.95 15.90 -5.38
C LYS A 282 19.75 15.12 -4.84
N SER A 283 19.46 15.24 -3.54
CA SER A 283 18.30 14.58 -2.94
C SER A 283 16.98 15.04 -3.56
N ALA A 284 16.81 16.33 -3.85
CA ALA A 284 15.59 16.86 -4.46
C ALA A 284 15.40 16.37 -5.90
N VAL A 285 16.48 16.31 -6.70
CA VAL A 285 16.43 15.82 -8.07
C VAL A 285 16.23 14.31 -8.09
N SER A 286 16.93 13.55 -7.24
CA SER A 286 16.72 12.10 -7.09
C SER A 286 15.27 11.80 -6.67
N GLN A 287 14.70 12.56 -5.73
CA GLN A 287 13.28 12.45 -5.38
C GLN A 287 12.37 12.80 -6.56
N PHE A 288 12.67 13.83 -7.35
CA PHE A 288 11.89 14.18 -8.53
C PHE A 288 11.89 13.04 -9.56
N LEU A 289 13.07 12.48 -9.85
CA LEU A 289 13.23 11.39 -10.81
C LEU A 289 12.52 10.11 -10.36
N MET A 290 12.54 9.80 -9.06
CA MET A 290 11.93 8.57 -8.54
C MET A 290 10.42 8.72 -8.29
N GLU A 291 9.99 9.83 -7.69
CA GLU A 291 8.66 9.98 -7.06
C GLU A 291 7.74 10.98 -7.76
N ILE A 292 8.22 11.76 -8.73
CA ILE A 292 7.42 12.84 -9.33
C ILE A 292 7.29 12.66 -10.83
N LEU A 293 8.37 12.27 -11.51
CA LEU A 293 8.39 12.07 -12.95
C LEU A 293 7.50 10.89 -13.35
N GLU A 294 6.60 11.10 -14.31
CA GLU A 294 5.59 10.13 -14.73
C GLU A 294 6.17 9.10 -15.72
N ASP A 295 5.64 7.87 -15.74
CA ASP A 295 6.04 6.87 -16.72
C ASP A 295 5.70 7.27 -18.14
N GLY A 296 6.59 6.92 -19.07
CA GLY A 296 6.52 7.29 -20.47
C GLY A 296 7.11 8.67 -20.78
N SER A 297 7.36 9.51 -19.76
CA SER A 297 8.04 10.80 -19.93
C SER A 297 9.45 10.63 -20.47
N GLU A 298 9.98 11.66 -21.13
CA GLU A 298 11.38 11.73 -21.55
C GLU A 298 12.10 12.77 -20.68
N CYS A 299 13.24 12.39 -20.11
CA CYS A 299 14.02 13.24 -19.22
C CYS A 299 15.45 13.41 -19.74
N ALA A 300 15.92 14.65 -19.80
CA ALA A 300 17.32 15.00 -20.03
C ALA A 300 17.90 15.70 -18.79
N LEU A 301 19.18 15.47 -18.54
CA LEU A 301 19.90 16.03 -17.39
C LEU A 301 21.04 16.92 -17.87
N ILE A 302 21.05 18.17 -17.40
CA ILE A 302 22.09 19.15 -17.68
C ILE A 302 22.61 19.69 -16.34
N SER A 303 23.91 19.67 -16.12
CA SER A 303 24.55 20.46 -15.06
C SER A 303 25.24 21.68 -15.65
N PHE A 304 25.49 22.70 -14.83
CA PHE A 304 26.23 23.87 -15.27
C PHE A 304 27.10 24.52 -14.19
N THR A 305 28.24 25.04 -14.66
CA THR A 305 29.17 25.88 -13.92
C THR A 305 29.48 27.11 -14.78
N ASN A 306 30.71 27.27 -15.31
CA ASN A 306 31.08 28.28 -16.31
C ASN A 306 30.44 28.01 -17.69
N GLY A 307 30.07 26.75 -17.93
CA GLY A 307 29.36 26.27 -19.13
C GLY A 307 28.38 25.16 -18.75
N HIS A 308 27.73 24.57 -19.74
CA HIS A 308 26.80 23.46 -19.53
C HIS A 308 27.48 22.12 -19.82
N GLN A 309 27.03 21.07 -19.15
CA GLN A 309 27.39 19.70 -19.42
C GLN A 309 26.11 18.88 -19.56
N LEU A 310 25.95 18.22 -20.70
CA LEU A 310 24.89 17.23 -20.88
C LEU A 310 25.29 15.95 -20.16
N LEU A 311 24.60 15.63 -19.07
CA LEU A 311 24.84 14.39 -18.31
C LEU A 311 24.10 13.20 -18.94
N SER A 312 22.90 13.46 -19.45
CA SER A 312 22.09 12.50 -20.19
C SER A 312 21.19 13.23 -21.18
N GLY A 313 21.10 12.72 -22.41
CA GLY A 313 20.08 13.14 -23.38
C GLY A 313 18.68 12.67 -22.98
N PHE A 314 17.68 12.91 -23.83
CA PHE A 314 16.31 12.45 -23.57
C PHE A 314 16.25 10.94 -23.43
N THR A 315 16.12 10.50 -22.18
CA THR A 315 15.91 9.10 -21.81
C THR A 315 14.44 8.92 -21.51
N LYS A 316 13.80 7.98 -22.22
CA LYS A 316 12.41 7.64 -21.97
C LYS A 316 12.31 6.80 -20.70
N ILE A 317 11.52 7.25 -19.74
CA ILE A 317 11.31 6.56 -18.47
C ILE A 317 10.32 5.43 -18.69
N ARG A 318 10.82 4.19 -18.64
CA ARG A 318 10.03 2.97 -18.78
C ARG A 318 10.11 2.10 -17.54
N SER A 319 11.16 2.22 -16.74
CA SER A 319 11.37 1.39 -15.56
C SER A 319 11.99 2.17 -14.42
N ARG A 320 12.00 1.55 -13.24
CA ARG A 320 12.75 2.02 -12.09
C ARG A 320 14.26 2.10 -12.37
N GLU A 321 14.78 1.15 -13.15
CA GLU A 321 16.19 1.14 -13.56
C GLU A 321 16.55 2.39 -14.37
N ASP A 322 15.69 2.84 -15.30
CA ASP A 322 15.92 4.10 -16.03
C ASP A 322 16.07 5.29 -15.07
N ARG A 323 15.24 5.33 -14.01
CA ARG A 323 15.26 6.39 -13.00
C ARG A 323 16.51 6.31 -12.12
N GLU A 324 16.89 5.11 -11.69
CA GLU A 324 18.10 4.86 -10.89
C GLU A 324 19.37 5.19 -11.68
N ASN A 325 19.40 4.90 -12.98
CA ASN A 325 20.49 5.28 -13.88
C ASN A 325 20.66 6.81 -13.92
N LEU A 326 19.56 7.55 -14.11
CA LEU A 326 19.57 9.00 -14.09
C LEU A 326 19.96 9.56 -12.71
N SER A 327 19.44 8.97 -11.62
CA SER A 327 19.79 9.39 -10.26
C SER A 327 21.27 9.18 -9.95
N ARG A 328 21.88 8.08 -10.41
CA ARG A 328 23.34 7.86 -10.27
C ARG A 328 24.18 8.95 -10.94
N LEU A 329 23.76 9.47 -12.09
CA LEU A 329 24.44 10.60 -12.75
C LEU A 329 24.36 11.87 -11.90
N VAL A 330 23.24 12.10 -11.23
CA VAL A 330 23.05 13.23 -10.31
C VAL A 330 23.93 13.09 -9.07
N GLU A 331 24.01 11.89 -8.49
CA GLU A 331 24.83 11.63 -7.30
C GLU A 331 26.34 11.80 -7.57
N ALA A 332 26.79 11.60 -8.81
CA ALA A 332 28.19 11.79 -9.21
C ALA A 332 28.61 13.27 -9.35
N LEU A 333 27.69 14.23 -9.26
CA LEU A 333 27.99 15.65 -9.45
C LEU A 333 28.89 16.24 -8.35
N ASN A 334 29.77 17.15 -8.73
CA ASN A 334 30.64 17.88 -7.81
C ASN A 334 30.53 19.39 -8.06
N ALA A 335 30.67 20.18 -6.99
CA ALA A 335 30.57 21.63 -7.06
C ALA A 335 31.92 22.26 -7.40
N SER A 336 32.01 23.05 -8.47
CA SER A 336 33.21 23.80 -8.84
C SER A 336 32.92 25.00 -9.76
N GLY A 337 33.89 25.89 -9.94
CA GLY A 337 33.79 26.99 -10.91
C GLY A 337 32.77 28.08 -10.58
N SER A 338 32.50 28.94 -11.56
CA SER A 338 31.51 30.03 -11.53
C SER A 338 30.15 29.55 -12.07
N THR A 339 29.26 30.48 -12.43
CA THR A 339 27.86 30.19 -12.79
C THR A 339 27.50 30.82 -14.14
N CYS A 340 26.93 30.03 -15.05
CA CYS A 340 26.46 30.46 -16.38
C CYS A 340 25.15 29.76 -16.75
N ILE A 341 24.04 30.28 -16.24
CA ILE A 341 22.71 29.70 -16.49
C ILE A 341 22.26 29.86 -17.96
N ALA A 342 22.66 30.95 -18.63
CA ALA A 342 22.22 31.25 -19.99
C ALA A 342 22.65 30.18 -21.00
N GLY A 343 23.85 29.63 -20.86
CA GLY A 343 24.34 28.53 -21.69
C GLY A 343 23.54 27.25 -21.47
N ALA A 344 23.19 26.94 -20.22
CA ALA A 344 22.42 25.75 -19.87
C ALA A 344 20.96 25.83 -20.36
N VAL A 345 20.31 26.99 -20.23
CA VAL A 345 18.95 27.21 -20.74
C VAL A 345 18.90 27.11 -22.26
N ARG A 346 19.93 27.64 -22.96
CA ARG A 346 20.02 27.50 -24.43
C ARG A 346 20.14 26.04 -24.85
N ALA A 347 20.97 25.25 -24.17
CA ALA A 347 21.11 23.82 -24.42
C ALA A 347 19.85 23.01 -24.05
N ALA A 348 19.07 23.47 -23.07
CA ALA A 348 17.79 22.84 -22.72
C ALA A 348 16.68 23.09 -23.75
N ALA A 349 16.81 24.15 -24.56
CA ALA A 349 15.83 24.56 -25.56
C ALA A 349 16.11 24.00 -26.97
N SER A 350 17.28 23.41 -27.19
CA SER A 350 17.70 22.78 -28.46
C SER A 350 17.32 21.31 -28.53
#